data_AF-A0NPH7-F1
#
_entry.id   AF-A0NPH7-F1
#
_cell.length_a   1.000
_cell.length_b   1.000
_cell.length_c   1.000
_cell.angle_alpha   90.00
_cell.angle_beta   90.00
_cell.angle_gamma   90.00
#
_symmetry.space_group_name_H-M   'P 1'
#
loop_
_entity.id
_entity.type
_entity.pdbx_description
1 polymer ?
#
loop_
_entity_poly.entity_id
_entity_poly.type
_entity_poly.pdbx_seq_one_letter_code
_entity_poly.pdbx_strand_id
1 'polypeptide(L)'
;MDTLRGVDRTNKTRVREAAEEFEAVFLNTMLQNMFTGLENGGTWGKGHGADAWQSLLVDEYARNIAASGGIGLADSVERELLALQEGSR
;
A
#
# COMPACT_ATOMS: atom_id res chain seq x y z
N MET A 1 -7.42 7.09 -4.69
CA MET A 1 -6.13 7.82 -4.73
C MET A 1 -6.32 9.20 -4.11
N ASP A 2 -6.47 9.25 -2.79
CA ASP A 2 -6.66 10.49 -2.02
C ASP A 2 -5.67 10.61 -0.84
N THR A 3 -4.80 9.62 -0.65
CA THR A 3 -3.88 9.49 0.50
C THR A 3 -2.78 10.54 0.53
N LEU A 4 -2.47 11.17 -0.62
CA LEU A 4 -1.42 12.19 -0.74
C LEU A 4 -1.98 13.63 -0.80
N ARG A 5 -3.31 13.80 -0.86
CA ARG A 5 -3.94 15.13 -0.88
C ARG A 5 -4.15 15.62 0.55
N GLY A 6 -3.57 16.78 0.88
CA GLY A 6 -3.75 17.42 2.20
C GLY A 6 -2.75 17.02 3.27
N VAL A 7 -1.76 16.18 2.94
CA VAL A 7 -0.63 15.91 3.85
C VAL A 7 0.16 17.20 4.04
N ASP A 8 0.27 17.64 5.30
CA ASP A 8 1.16 18.72 5.68
C ASP A 8 2.62 18.30 5.46
N ARG A 9 3.16 18.75 4.33
CA ARG A 9 4.52 18.41 3.88
C ARG A 9 5.60 18.98 4.80
N THR A 10 5.28 19.90 5.71
CA THR A 10 6.24 20.45 6.68
C THR A 10 6.49 19.52 7.86
N ASN A 11 5.62 18.52 8.05
CA ASN A 11 5.75 17.54 9.11
C ASN A 11 6.30 16.22 8.54
N LYS A 12 7.59 15.95 8.80
CA LYS A 12 8.26 14.72 8.35
C LYS A 12 7.55 13.44 8.77
N THR A 13 6.98 13.40 9.99
CA THR A 13 6.22 12.24 10.47
C THR A 13 4.97 12.00 9.63
N ARG A 14 4.21 13.06 9.29
CA ARG A 14 3.03 12.95 8.42
C ARG A 14 3.40 12.51 6.99
N VAL A 15 4.54 12.97 6.48
CA VAL A 15 5.03 12.55 5.15
C VAL A 15 5.39 11.06 5.16
N ARG A 16 6.07 10.59 6.21
CA ARG A 16 6.40 9.18 6.40
C ARG A 16 5.14 8.30 6.48
N GLU A 17 4.17 8.68 7.31
CA GLU A 17 2.89 7.96 7.45
C GLU A 17 2.15 7.85 6.11
N ALA A 18 2.07 8.95 5.36
CA ALA A 18 1.41 8.95 4.05
C ALA A 18 2.16 8.08 3.02
N ALA A 19 3.49 8.02 3.11
CA ALA A 19 4.30 7.18 2.24
C ALA A 19 4.15 5.68 2.58
N GLU A 20 4.06 5.33 3.87
CA GLU A 20 3.74 3.96 4.32
C GLU A 20 2.33 3.54 3.87
N GLU A 21 1.35 4.42 4.00
CA GLU A 21 -0.03 4.16 3.54
C GLU A 21 -0.08 3.96 2.03
N PHE A 22 0.67 4.76 1.26
CA PHE A 22 0.79 4.57 -0.18
C PHE A 22 1.38 3.20 -0.54
N GLU A 23 2.46 2.80 0.12
CA GLU A 23 3.07 1.48 -0.09
C GLU A 23 2.12 0.34 0.27
N ALA A 24 1.34 0.47 1.35
CA ALA A 24 0.32 -0.51 1.72
C ALA A 24 -0.76 -0.67 0.64
N VAL A 25 -1.27 0.43 0.08
CA VAL A 25 -2.24 0.40 -1.03
C VAL A 25 -1.65 -0.23 -2.29
N PHE A 26 -0.38 0.09 -2.58
CA PHE A 26 0.35 -0.51 -3.69
C PHE A 26 0.49 -2.03 -3.51
N LEU A 27 0.95 -2.47 -2.34
CA LEU A 27 1.10 -3.89 -2.01
C LEU A 27 -0.24 -4.63 -2.08
N ASN A 28 -1.32 -4.03 -1.56
CA ASN A 28 -2.65 -4.61 -1.66
C ASN A 28 -3.04 -4.81 -3.13
N THR A 29 -2.85 -3.80 -3.98
CA THR A 29 -3.14 -3.90 -5.42
C THR A 29 -2.31 -5.00 -6.10
N MET A 30 -1.01 -5.09 -5.78
CA MET A 30 -0.12 -6.12 -6.34
C MET A 30 -0.52 -7.53 -5.89
N LEU A 31 -0.80 -7.70 -4.60
CA LEU A 31 -1.24 -8.98 -4.03
C LEU A 31 -2.59 -9.40 -4.60
N GLN A 32 -3.55 -8.49 -4.70
CA GLN A 32 -4.84 -8.77 -5.36
C GLN A 32 -4.63 -9.31 -6.77
N ASN A 33 -3.81 -8.65 -7.59
CA ASN A 33 -3.51 -9.11 -8.96
C ASN A 33 -2.78 -10.47 -8.99
N MET A 34 -1.91 -10.74 -8.02
CA MET A 34 -1.24 -12.04 -7.88
C MET A 34 -2.24 -13.16 -7.57
N PHE A 35 -3.22 -12.91 -6.70
CA PHE A 35 -4.23 -13.91 -6.33
C PHE A 35 -5.36 -14.06 -7.36
N THR A 36 -5.75 -13.00 -8.07
CA THR A 36 -6.75 -13.08 -9.16
C THR A 36 -6.19 -13.77 -10.41
N GLY A 37 -4.86 -13.77 -10.60
CA GLY A 37 -4.18 -14.52 -11.65
C GLY A 37 -4.08 -16.03 -11.40
N LEU A 38 -4.42 -16.51 -10.19
CA LEU A 38 -4.47 -17.95 -9.89
C LEU A 38 -5.81 -18.52 -10.39
N GLU A 39 -5.78 -19.33 -11.45
CA GLU A 39 -6.97 -20.00 -11.97
C GLU A 39 -7.72 -20.77 -10.87
N ASN A 40 -9.06 -20.75 -10.92
CA ASN A 40 -9.97 -21.44 -9.99
C ASN A 40 -9.99 -20.94 -8.53
N GLY A 41 -9.49 -19.73 -8.24
CA GLY A 41 -9.46 -19.19 -6.86
C GLY A 41 -8.29 -19.72 -6.02
N GLY A 42 -7.26 -20.28 -6.69
CA GLY A 42 -6.06 -20.78 -6.04
C GLY A 42 -6.35 -21.78 -4.90
N THR A 43 -5.59 -21.66 -3.81
CA THR A 43 -5.72 -22.49 -2.59
C THR A 43 -7.05 -22.34 -1.84
N TRP A 44 -7.89 -21.36 -2.20
CA TRP A 44 -9.05 -20.95 -1.42
C TRP A 44 -10.39 -21.38 -2.02
N GLY A 45 -10.36 -21.93 -3.24
CA GLY A 45 -11.54 -22.40 -3.96
C GLY A 45 -12.38 -21.25 -4.53
N LYS A 46 -13.62 -21.56 -4.93
CA LYS A 46 -14.52 -20.66 -5.68
C LYS A 46 -15.80 -20.37 -4.90
N GLY A 47 -16.16 -19.09 -4.76
CA GLY A 47 -17.43 -18.62 -4.18
C GLY A 47 -17.30 -17.35 -3.32
N HIS A 48 -18.42 -16.63 -3.11
CA HIS A 48 -18.43 -15.33 -2.40
C HIS A 48 -17.79 -15.32 -1.01
N GLY A 49 -17.85 -16.43 -0.27
CA GLY A 49 -17.19 -16.55 1.04
C GLY A 49 -15.67 -16.62 0.94
N ALA A 50 -15.14 -17.28 -0.10
CA ALA A 50 -13.71 -17.34 -0.37
C ALA A 50 -13.18 -15.98 -0.80
N ASP A 51 -13.91 -15.24 -1.64
CA ASP A 51 -13.51 -13.92 -2.13
C ASP A 51 -13.39 -12.88 -1.00
N ALA A 52 -14.35 -12.89 -0.06
CA ALA A 52 -14.34 -11.98 1.08
C ALA A 52 -13.18 -12.28 2.04
N TRP A 53 -12.96 -13.56 2.34
CA TRP A 53 -11.87 -13.99 3.22
C TRP A 53 -10.50 -13.73 2.58
N GLN A 54 -10.36 -13.98 1.28
CA GLN A 54 -9.16 -13.64 0.51
C GLN A 54 -8.86 -12.15 0.57
N SER A 55 -9.86 -11.30 0.36
CA SER A 55 -9.68 -9.84 0.39
C SER A 55 -9.18 -9.36 1.76
N LEU A 56 -9.75 -9.88 2.86
CA LEU A 56 -9.30 -9.59 4.21
C LEU A 56 -7.84 -10.03 4.45
N LEU A 57 -7.50 -11.24 4.00
CA LEU A 57 -6.15 -11.79 4.16
C LEU A 57 -5.10 -10.98 3.39
N VAL A 58 -5.42 -10.60 2.15
CA VAL A 58 -4.56 -9.78 1.31
C VAL A 58 -4.31 -8.42 1.94
N ASP A 59 -5.34 -7.82 2.51
CA ASP A 59 -5.27 -6.51 3.17
C ASP A 59 -4.37 -6.56 4.43
N GLU A 60 -4.49 -7.61 5.24
CA GLU A 60 -3.60 -7.83 6.39
C GLU A 60 -2.15 -8.13 5.98
N TYR A 61 -1.93 -8.93 4.93
CA TYR A 61 -0.58 -9.14 4.40
C TYR A 61 0.04 -7.84 3.90
N ALA A 62 -0.69 -7.05 3.13
CA ALA A 62 -0.21 -5.77 2.62
C ALA A 62 0.21 -4.83 3.76
N ARG A 63 -0.63 -4.71 4.80
CA ARG A 63 -0.31 -3.91 6.00
C ARG A 63 0.89 -4.45 6.76
N ASN A 64 0.96 -5.76 7.00
CA ASN A 64 2.06 -6.36 7.76
C ASN A 64 3.41 -6.23 7.02
N ILE A 65 3.40 -6.41 5.69
CA ILE A 65 4.59 -6.22 4.86
C ILE A 65 5.03 -4.76 4.91
N ALA A 66 4.13 -3.81 4.70
CA ALA A 66 4.44 -2.38 4.79
C ALA A 66 5.02 -1.99 6.17
N ALA A 67 4.39 -2.47 7.26
CA ALA A 67 4.85 -2.19 8.62
C ALA A 67 6.19 -2.86 8.98
N SER A 68 6.54 -3.98 8.35
CA SER A 68 7.78 -4.72 8.60
C SER A 68 8.98 -4.21 7.78
N GLY A 69 8.85 -3.05 7.14
CA GLY A 69 9.89 -2.43 6.32
C GLY A 69 9.58 -2.38 4.82
N GLY A 70 8.44 -2.95 4.40
CA GLY A 70 7.92 -2.81 3.04
C GLY A 70 8.85 -3.36 1.97
N ILE A 71 8.80 -2.74 0.78
CA ILE A 71 9.70 -3.02 -0.34
C ILE A 71 10.62 -1.83 -0.65
N GLY A 72 10.62 -0.80 0.21
CA GLY A 72 11.39 0.44 0.03
C GLY A 72 10.72 1.48 -0.88
N LEU A 73 9.45 1.27 -1.26
CA LEU A 73 8.67 2.23 -2.03
C LEU A 73 8.30 3.44 -1.18
N ALA A 74 7.96 3.23 0.10
CA ALA A 74 7.66 4.33 1.02
C ALA A 74 8.83 5.31 1.15
N ASP A 75 10.07 4.82 1.27
CA ASP A 75 11.26 5.68 1.35
C ASP A 75 11.45 6.52 0.08
N SER A 76 11.12 5.93 -1.08
CA SER A 76 11.24 6.61 -2.37
C SER A 76 10.18 7.70 -2.53
N VAL A 77 8.96 7.43 -2.07
CA VAL A 77 7.85 8.39 -2.06
C VAL A 77 8.12 9.52 -1.05
N GLU A 78 8.62 9.20 0.14
CA GLU A 78 9.00 10.21 1.14
C GLU A 78 10.04 11.19 0.59
N ARG A 79 11.11 10.68 -0.04
CA ARG A 79 12.14 11.53 -0.65
C ARG A 79 11.56 12.46 -1.71
N GLU A 80 10.67 11.97 -2.57
CA GLU A 80 10.04 12.79 -3.61
C GLU A 80 9.10 13.85 -3.01
N LEU A 81 8.31 13.49 -2.00
CA LEU A 81 7.41 14.41 -1.31
C LEU A 81 8.18 15.56 -0.61
N LEU A 82 9.35 15.25 -0.02
CA LEU A 82 10.24 16.23 0.56
C LEU A 82 10.92 17.11 -0.52
N ALA A 83 11.39 16.52 -1.62
CA ALA A 83 12.00 17.28 -2.72
C ALA A 83 11.02 18.29 -3.35
N LEU A 84 9.76 17.87 -3.56
CA LEU A 84 8.69 18.75 -4.05
C LEU A 84 8.37 19.89 -3.06
N GLN A 85 8.57 19.66 -1.76
CA GLN A 85 8.42 20.69 -0.74
C GLN A 85 9.57 21.72 -0.79
N GLU A 86 10.81 21.26 -1.00
CA GLU A 86 12.00 22.11 -1.10
C GLU A 86 11.98 23.00 -2.34
N GLY A 87 11.55 22.47 -3.49
CA GLY A 87 11.43 23.25 -4.74
C GLY A 87 10.24 24.22 -4.79
N SER A 88 9.32 24.17 -3.82
CA SER A 88 8.18 25.10 -3.70
C SER A 88 8.47 26.28 -2.77
N ARG A 89 9.69 26.41 -2.23
CA ARG A 89 10.21 27.59 -1.52
C ARG A 89 11.04 28.46 -2.46
#